data_AF-A0A7V5CB96-F1
#
_entry.id   AF-A0A7V5CB96-F1
#
_cell.length_a   1.000
_cell.length_b   1.000
_cell.length_c   1.000
_cell.angle_alpha   90.00
_cell.angle_beta   90.00
_cell.angle_gamma   90.00
#
_symmetry.space_group_name_H-M   'P 1'
#
loop_
_entity.id
_entity.type
_entity.pdbx_description
1 polymer ?
#
loop_
_entity_poly.entity_id
_entity_poly.type
_entity_poly.pdbx_seq_one_letter_code
_entity_poly.pdbx_strand_id
1 'polypeptide(L)'
;MNKKNGLSRYRQRKLVSLFCADLTATQAAVVGGFNRNTVNRYYRIFRERIHDRQRALMAQFSGTVEVDESDFGATRRRGDPGSKRR
;
A
#
# COMPACT_ATOMS: atom_id res chain seq x y z
N MET A 1 5.42 -18.20 -7.98
CA MET A 1 3.98 -18.44 -7.70
C MET A 1 3.58 -19.76 -8.31
N ASN A 2 3.07 -20.69 -7.51
CA ASN A 2 2.73 -22.04 -7.97
C ASN A 2 1.65 -22.00 -9.06
N LYS A 3 1.91 -22.63 -10.22
CA LYS A 3 1.10 -22.51 -11.44
C LYS A 3 -0.31 -23.12 -11.32
N LYS A 4 -0.55 -23.96 -10.29
CA LYS A 4 -1.76 -24.77 -10.13
C LYS A 4 -2.84 -24.18 -9.18
N ASN A 5 -2.46 -23.35 -8.19
CA ASN A 5 -3.38 -22.86 -7.14
C ASN A 5 -3.38 -21.32 -6.97
N GLY A 6 -2.84 -20.60 -7.95
CA GLY A 6 -2.78 -19.13 -7.94
C GLY A 6 -4.00 -18.47 -8.57
N LEU A 7 -4.29 -17.22 -8.20
CA LEU A 7 -5.28 -16.42 -8.92
C LEU A 7 -4.94 -16.35 -10.41
N SER A 8 -5.95 -16.28 -11.28
CA SER A 8 -5.72 -16.01 -12.71
C SER A 8 -5.02 -14.66 -12.90
N ARG A 9 -4.31 -14.50 -14.03
CA ARG A 9 -3.64 -13.22 -14.35
C ARG A 9 -4.59 -12.03 -14.33
N TYR A 10 -5.81 -12.21 -14.83
CA TYR A 10 -6.88 -11.21 -14.77
C TYR A 10 -7.18 -10.79 -13.32
N ARG A 11 -7.38 -11.77 -12.43
CA ARG A 11 -7.66 -11.52 -11.02
C ARG A 11 -6.50 -10.86 -10.29
N GLN A 12 -5.27 -11.22 -10.61
CA GLN A 12 -4.08 -10.56 -10.06
C GLN A 12 -4.01 -9.09 -10.48
N ARG A 13 -4.24 -8.78 -11.77
CA ARG A 13 -4.28 -7.39 -12.26
C ARG A 13 -5.38 -6.58 -11.58
N LYS A 14 -6.56 -7.16 -11.41
CA LYS A 14 -7.66 -6.52 -10.67
C LYS A 14 -7.23 -6.16 -9.23
N LEU A 15 -6.52 -7.05 -8.52
CA LEU A 15 -6.00 -6.73 -7.18
C LEU A 15 -4.96 -5.61 -7.19
N VAL A 16 -4.09 -5.54 -8.20
CA VAL A 16 -3.14 -4.43 -8.37
C VAL A 16 -3.89 -3.11 -8.57
N SER A 17 -4.89 -3.08 -9.44
CA SER A 17 -5.70 -1.86 -9.66
C SER A 17 -6.39 -1.40 -8.38
N LEU A 18 -6.96 -2.31 -7.59
CA LEU A 18 -7.59 -1.98 -6.31
C LEU A 18 -6.57 -1.46 -5.29
N PHE A 19 -5.36 -2.03 -5.27
CA PHE A 19 -4.26 -1.57 -4.42
C PHE A 19 -3.80 -0.16 -4.79
N CYS A 20 -3.63 0.13 -6.09
CA CYS A 20 -3.24 1.45 -6.59
C CYS A 20 -4.29 2.53 -6.35
N ALA A 21 -5.56 2.16 -6.29
CA ALA A 21 -6.66 3.06 -5.94
C ALA A 21 -6.79 3.28 -4.41
N ASP A 22 -5.83 2.78 -3.61
CA ASP A 22 -5.75 2.92 -2.16
C ASP A 22 -6.95 2.34 -1.38
N LEU A 23 -7.58 1.30 -1.93
CA LEU A 23 -8.62 0.58 -1.19
C LEU A 23 -7.97 -0.27 -0.10
N THR A 24 -8.56 -0.27 1.09
CA THR A 24 -8.20 -1.21 2.16
C THR A 24 -8.47 -2.65 1.73
N ALA A 25 -7.78 -3.61 2.35
CA ALA A 25 -7.98 -5.03 2.02
C ALA A 25 -9.43 -5.51 2.23
N THR A 26 -10.15 -4.93 3.20
CA THR A 26 -11.57 -5.21 3.43
C THR A 26 -12.43 -4.66 2.29
N GLN A 27 -12.21 -3.40 1.86
CA GLN A 27 -12.93 -2.81 0.73
C GLN A 27 -12.65 -3.57 -0.57
N ALA A 28 -11.38 -3.88 -0.85
CA ALA A 28 -10.98 -4.61 -2.05
C ALA A 28 -11.50 -6.06 -2.06
N ALA A 29 -11.67 -6.70 -0.91
CA ALA A 29 -12.31 -8.01 -0.80
C ALA A 29 -13.79 -7.95 -1.23
N VAL A 30 -14.52 -6.94 -0.75
CA VAL A 30 -15.94 -6.72 -1.09
C VAL A 30 -16.08 -6.33 -2.58
N VAL A 31 -15.43 -5.25 -3.01
CA VAL A 31 -15.52 -4.73 -4.39
C VAL A 31 -14.96 -5.73 -5.41
N GLY A 32 -13.88 -6.42 -5.05
CA GLY A 32 -13.19 -7.33 -5.94
C GLY A 32 -13.79 -8.73 -6.03
N GLY A 33 -14.64 -9.12 -5.06
CA GLY A 33 -15.16 -10.48 -4.94
C GLY A 33 -14.06 -11.49 -4.55
N PHE A 34 -13.23 -11.13 -3.57
CA PHE A 34 -12.12 -11.96 -3.09
C PHE A 34 -12.25 -12.28 -1.62
N ASN A 35 -11.67 -13.40 -1.18
CA ASN A 35 -11.48 -13.65 0.24
C ASN A 35 -10.48 -12.62 0.82
N ARG A 36 -10.82 -11.98 1.94
CA ARG A 36 -9.97 -10.97 2.61
C ARG A 36 -8.56 -11.47 2.91
N ASN A 37 -8.38 -12.72 3.30
CA ASN A 37 -7.07 -13.31 3.56
C ASN A 37 -6.22 -13.42 2.28
N THR A 38 -6.87 -13.70 1.14
CA THR A 38 -6.22 -13.67 -0.16
C THR A 38 -5.78 -12.24 -0.50
N VAL A 39 -6.66 -11.25 -0.34
CA VAL A 39 -6.30 -9.84 -0.59
C VAL A 39 -5.12 -9.40 0.28
N ASN A 40 -5.18 -9.68 1.59
CA ASN A 40 -4.09 -9.38 2.53
C ASN A 40 -2.76 -10.00 2.10
N ARG A 41 -2.77 -11.27 1.68
CA ARG A 41 -1.57 -11.94 1.18
C ARG A 41 -0.98 -11.23 -0.04
N TYR A 42 -1.82 -10.86 -1.02
CA TYR A 42 -1.35 -10.17 -2.23
C TYR A 42 -0.87 -8.75 -1.92
N TYR A 43 -1.57 -8.00 -1.06
CA TYR A 43 -1.16 -6.67 -0.65
C TYR A 43 0.17 -6.66 0.09
N ARG A 44 0.40 -7.66 0.96
CA ARG A 44 1.72 -7.85 1.57
C ARG A 44 2.81 -8.06 0.51
N ILE A 45 2.58 -8.95 -0.45
CA ILE A 45 3.53 -9.20 -1.55
C ILE A 45 3.80 -7.91 -2.35
N PHE A 46 2.79 -7.09 -2.62
CA PHE A 46 2.97 -5.83 -3.34
C PHE A 46 3.85 -4.86 -2.54
N ARG A 47 3.57 -4.69 -1.25
CA ARG A 47 4.37 -3.82 -0.36
C ARG A 47 5.82 -4.30 -0.24
N GLU A 48 6.04 -5.61 -0.11
CA GLU A 48 7.40 -6.19 -0.09
C GLU A 48 8.15 -5.87 -1.38
N ARG A 49 7.49 -6.01 -2.54
CA ARG A 49 8.12 -5.68 -3.84
C ARG A 49 8.45 -4.19 -3.99
N ILE A 50 7.57 -3.31 -3.52
CA ILE A 50 7.81 -1.87 -3.50
C ILE A 50 8.99 -1.55 -2.60
N HIS A 51 9.01 -2.11 -1.39
CA HIS A 51 10.10 -1.94 -0.43
C HIS A 51 11.45 -2.44 -0.99
N ASP A 52 11.48 -3.62 -1.60
CA ASP A 52 12.70 -4.16 -2.21
C ASP A 52 13.22 -3.25 -3.33
N ARG A 53 12.30 -2.72 -4.17
CA ARG A 53 12.66 -1.76 -5.22
C ARG A 53 13.17 -0.45 -4.62
N GLN A 54 12.52 0.08 -3.59
CA GLN A 54 12.95 1.28 -2.89
C GLN A 54 14.33 1.09 -2.29
N ARG A 55 14.59 -0.03 -1.58
CA ARG A 55 15.92 -0.35 -1.05
C ARG A 55 17.00 -0.41 -2.13
N ALA A 56 16.69 -1.02 -3.28
CA ALA A 56 17.63 -1.06 -4.40
C ALA A 56 17.91 0.35 -4.98
N LEU A 57 16.90 1.24 -5.00
CA LEU A 57 17.06 2.63 -5.43
C LEU A 57 17.80 3.47 -4.39
N MET A 58 17.62 3.21 -3.08
CA MET A 58 18.33 3.91 -2.00
C MET A 58 19.84 3.82 -2.16
N ALA A 59 20.37 2.70 -2.67
CA ALA A 59 21.80 2.55 -2.97
C ALA A 59 22.30 3.53 -4.06
N GLN A 60 21.41 4.13 -4.86
CA GLN A 60 21.74 5.12 -5.88
C GLN A 60 21.74 6.56 -5.34
N PHE A 61 21.08 6.80 -4.21
CA PHE A 61 21.11 8.10 -3.55
C PHE A 61 22.46 8.25 -2.85
N SER A 62 23.29 9.15 -3.38
CA SER A 62 24.59 9.52 -2.79
C SER A 62 24.73 11.05 -2.81
N GLY A 63 25.46 11.60 -1.85
CA GLY A 63 25.58 13.05 -1.68
C GLY A 63 24.39 13.69 -0.97
N THR A 64 24.11 14.97 -1.27
CA THR A 64 22.99 15.71 -0.68
C THR A 64 21.71 15.37 -1.42
N VAL A 65 20.69 14.91 -0.69
CA VAL A 65 19.36 14.58 -1.22
C VAL A 65 18.39 15.65 -0.75
N GLU A 66 17.73 16.33 -1.67
CA GLU A 66 16.61 17.20 -1.37
C GLU A 66 15.36 16.34 -1.13
N VAL A 67 14.77 16.49 0.05
CA VAL A 67 13.54 15.79 0.41
C VAL A 67 12.38 16.68 -0.01
N ASP A 68 11.59 16.24 -0.98
CA ASP A 68 10.31 16.88 -1.26
C ASP A 68 9.38 16.62 -0.07
N GLU A 69 9.07 17.67 0.68
CA GLU A 69 8.13 17.60 1.79
C GLU A 69 6.73 17.38 1.22
N SER A 70 6.38 16.10 1.05
CA SER A 70 4.99 15.73 0.84
C SER A 70 4.20 16.15 2.07
N ASP A 71 3.45 17.24 1.96
CA ASP A 71 2.57 17.72 3.02
C ASP A 71 1.42 16.73 3.21
N PHE A 72 1.62 15.75 4.10
CA PHE A 72 0.58 14.80 4.54
C PHE A 72 -0.47 15.47 5.45
N GLY A 73 -0.43 16.80 5.59
CA GLY A 73 -1.28 17.59 6.45
C GLY A 73 -0.70 17.71 7.86
N ALA A 74 -1.00 18.83 8.51
CA ALA A 74 -0.57 19.09 9.87
C ALA A 74 -1.04 17.98 10.83
N THR A 75 -0.10 17.42 11.61
CA THR A 75 -0.38 16.39 12.64
C THR A 75 -1.42 16.88 13.67
N ARG A 76 -1.52 18.20 13.84
CA ARG A 76 -2.54 18.89 14.63
C ARG A 76 -3.05 20.08 13.83
N ARG A 77 -4.35 20.12 13.57
CA ARG A 77 -5.00 21.32 13.02
C ARG A 77 -5.06 22.41 14.08
N ARG A 78 -4.52 23.59 13.78
CA ARG A 78 -4.56 24.75 14.68
C ARG A 78 -6.03 25.15 14.87
N GLY A 79 -6.51 25.19 16.12
CA GLY A 79 -7.90 25.49 16.45
C GLY A 79 -8.77 24.26 16.74
N ASP A 80 -8.25 23.04 16.58
CA ASP A 80 -8.96 21.81 16.93
C ASP A 80 -8.29 21.14 18.15
N PRO A 81 -8.77 21.40 19.38
CA PRO A 81 -8.29 20.69 20.55
C PRO A 81 -8.81 19.25 20.47
N GLY A 82 -7.93 18.33 20.06
CA GLY A 82 -8.21 16.89 20.12
C GLY A 82 -8.78 16.49 21.48
N SER A 83 -9.62 15.46 21.49
CA SER A 83 -10.37 15.09 22.68
C SER A 83 -9.45 14.91 23.89
N LYS A 84 -9.76 15.63 24.98
CA LYS A 84 -9.11 15.41 26.27
C LYS A 84 -9.39 13.96 26.66
N ARG A 85 -8.38 13.09 26.54
CA ARG A 85 -8.46 11.75 27.10
C ARG A 85 -8.69 11.91 28.61
N ARG A 86 -9.80 11.36 29.08
CA ARG A 86 -10.13 11.23 30.51
C ARG A 86 -9.28 10.13 31.13
#